data_AF-A0A6J7LXC1-F1
#
_entry.id   AF-A0A6J7LXC1-F1
#
_cell.length_a   1.000
_cell.length_b   1.000
_cell.length_c   1.000
_cell.angle_alpha   90.00
_cell.angle_beta   90.00
_cell.angle_gamma   90.00
#
_symmetry.space_group_name_H-M   'P 1'
#
loop_
_entity.id
_entity.type
_entity.pdbx_description
1 polymer ?
#
loop_
_entity_poly.entity_id
_entity_poly.type
_entity_poly.pdbx_seq_one_letter_code
_entity_poly.pdbx_strand_id
1 'polypeptide(L)'
;MAEGVIAKAEEDIKIAARGELGHALEPAPGLLPGELRPHPTPFKYVLIAVILVVVTALEVGVSYMDGEIPNGLIVALLLIMAVVKFVLVASWYMHLRTDQPIFRRVFTIGAIGAIILYTIVLATLHAIV
;
A
#
# COMPACT_ATOMS: atom_id res chain seq x y z
N MET A 1 33.84 -12.31 50.38
CA MET A 1 34.15 -10.93 49.91
C MET A 1 34.15 -10.83 48.39
N ALA A 2 34.75 -11.76 47.65
CA ALA A 2 34.73 -11.77 46.18
C ALA A 2 33.34 -12.05 45.57
N GLU A 3 32.55 -12.97 46.12
CA GLU A 3 31.23 -13.32 45.58
C GLU A 3 30.21 -12.17 45.60
N GLY A 4 30.22 -11.33 46.63
CA GLY A 4 29.30 -10.18 46.73
C GLY A 4 29.61 -9.08 45.71
N VAL A 5 30.87 -8.96 45.28
CA VAL A 5 31.27 -8.01 44.24
C VAL A 5 30.80 -8.49 42.87
N ILE A 6 30.82 -9.80 42.62
CA ILE A 6 30.38 -10.38 41.35
C ILE A 6 28.85 -10.29 41.23
N ALA A 7 28.12 -10.56 42.31
CA ALA A 7 26.65 -10.41 42.33
C ALA A 7 26.22 -8.97 42.07
N LYS A 8 26.92 -8.00 42.67
CA LYS A 8 26.66 -6.57 42.45
C LYS A 8 27.04 -6.13 41.03
N ALA A 9 28.15 -6.63 40.49
CA ALA A 9 28.55 -6.36 39.12
C ALA A 9 27.53 -6.92 38.09
N GLU A 10 26.99 -8.11 38.32
CA GLU A 10 25.90 -8.65 37.49
C GLU A 10 24.62 -7.81 37.57
N GLU A 11 24.27 -7.32 38.76
CA GLU A 11 23.11 -6.47 38.96
C GLU A 11 23.30 -5.10 38.27
N ASP A 12 24.46 -4.48 38.44
CA ASP A 12 24.82 -3.22 37.79
C ASP A 12 24.84 -3.37 36.25
N ILE A 13 25.32 -4.50 35.73
CA ILE A 13 25.27 -4.84 34.29
C ILE A 13 23.83 -5.04 33.82
N LYS A 14 22.97 -5.71 34.61
CA LYS A 14 21.55 -5.88 34.26
C LYS A 14 20.81 -4.56 34.27
N ILE A 15 21.12 -3.66 35.19
CA ILE A 15 20.53 -2.33 35.28
C ILE A 15 21.00 -1.45 34.10
N ALA A 16 22.30 -1.47 33.79
CA ALA A 16 22.86 -0.78 32.64
C ALA A 16 22.30 -1.32 31.31
N ALA A 17 22.26 -2.65 31.15
CA ALA A 17 21.68 -3.31 29.99
C ALA A 17 20.18 -3.00 29.85
N ARG A 18 19.41 -2.96 30.95
CA ARG A 18 17.99 -2.60 30.94
C ARG A 18 17.75 -1.12 30.61
N GLY A 19 18.66 -0.24 31.02
CA GLY A 19 18.62 1.19 30.68
C GLY A 19 18.92 1.45 29.21
N GLU A 20 20.00 0.84 28.69
CA GLU A 20 20.40 0.92 27.29
C GLU A 20 19.36 0.27 26.36
N LEU A 21 18.84 -0.91 26.74
CA LEU A 21 17.76 -1.57 26.01
C LEU A 21 16.44 -0.80 26.12
N GLY A 22 16.20 -0.14 27.25
CA GLY A 22 15.02 0.71 27.47
C GLY A 22 14.97 1.87 26.48
N HIS A 23 16.08 2.60 26.31
CA HIS A 23 16.18 3.68 25.33
C HIS A 23 16.28 3.20 23.88
N ALA A 24 16.81 2.01 23.63
CA ALA A 24 16.82 1.42 22.29
C ALA A 24 15.44 0.88 21.85
N LEU A 25 14.58 0.53 22.80
CA LEU A 25 13.20 0.09 22.57
C LEU A 25 12.19 1.24 22.64
N GLU A 26 12.61 2.41 23.09
CA GLU A 26 11.78 3.61 23.14
C GLU A 26 11.64 4.16 21.71
N PRO A 27 10.48 3.98 21.07
CA PRO A 27 10.30 4.47 19.72
C PRO A 27 10.31 6.01 19.74
N ALA A 28 10.82 6.63 18.67
CA ALA A 28 10.87 8.08 18.53
C ALA A 28 9.48 8.70 18.85
N PRO A 29 9.41 9.88 19.49
CA PRO A 29 8.15 10.47 19.94
C PRO A 29 7.12 10.53 18.80
N GLY A 30 6.02 9.77 18.93
CA GLY A 30 4.96 9.67 17.92
C GLY A 30 5.03 8.46 16.96
N LEU A 31 5.93 7.50 17.20
CA LEU A 31 5.98 6.22 16.50
C LEU A 31 5.67 5.05 17.45
N LEU A 32 5.01 4.01 16.94
CA LEU A 32 4.92 2.73 17.63
C LEU A 32 6.21 1.89 17.40
N PRO A 33 6.50 0.88 18.24
CA PRO A 33 7.63 -0.01 18.03
C PRO A 33 7.57 -0.68 16.65
N GLY A 34 8.56 -0.42 15.78
CA GLY A 34 8.65 -0.98 14.42
C GLY A 34 8.15 -0.08 13.29
N GLU A 35 7.72 1.15 13.57
CA GLU A 35 7.25 2.09 12.56
C GLU A 35 8.41 2.86 11.88
N LEU A 36 8.30 3.18 10.59
CA LEU A 36 9.35 3.89 9.82
C LEU A 36 8.98 5.33 9.44
N ARG A 37 7.69 5.69 9.53
CA ARG A 37 7.16 7.01 9.18
C ARG A 37 5.90 7.32 10.01
N PRO A 38 5.61 8.62 10.28
CA PRO A 38 4.36 9.02 10.92
C PRO A 38 3.14 8.60 10.10
N HIS A 39 2.15 8.00 10.75
CA HIS A 39 0.90 7.57 10.12
C HIS A 39 0.10 8.77 9.58
N PRO A 40 -0.42 8.69 8.34
CA PRO A 40 -1.22 9.77 7.77
C PRO A 40 -2.52 10.00 8.55
N THR A 41 -2.96 11.26 8.63
CA THR A 41 -4.22 11.62 9.30
C THR A 41 -5.44 10.95 8.64
N PRO A 42 -6.37 10.37 9.43
CA PRO A 42 -7.54 9.65 8.92
C PRO A 42 -8.40 10.43 7.93
N PHE A 43 -8.44 11.76 8.07
CA PHE A 43 -9.21 12.66 7.21
C PHE A 43 -8.85 12.54 5.73
N LYS A 44 -7.57 12.28 5.41
CA LYS A 44 -7.12 12.13 4.01
C LYS A 44 -7.79 10.93 3.34
N TYR A 45 -7.90 9.81 4.06
CA TYR A 45 -8.53 8.60 3.55
C TYR A 45 -10.02 8.79 3.29
N VAL A 46 -10.73 9.55 4.12
CA VAL A 46 -12.14 9.86 3.88
C VAL A 46 -12.32 10.70 2.61
N LEU A 47 -11.45 11.69 2.39
CA LEU A 47 -11.50 12.50 1.17
C LEU A 47 -11.30 11.64 -0.10
N ILE A 48 -10.35 10.72 -0.06
CA ILE A 48 -10.05 9.82 -1.19
C ILE A 48 -11.21 8.84 -1.42
N ALA A 49 -11.86 8.36 -0.36
CA ALA A 49 -13.05 7.52 -0.46
C ALA A 49 -14.18 8.24 -1.20
N VAL A 50 -14.42 9.51 -0.86
CA VAL A 50 -15.44 10.34 -1.53
C VAL A 50 -15.11 10.49 -3.02
N ILE A 51 -13.85 10.75 -3.37
CA ILE A 51 -13.42 10.83 -4.78
C ILE A 51 -13.69 9.49 -5.50
N LEU A 52 -13.35 8.36 -4.88
CA LEU A 52 -13.62 7.03 -5.43
C LEU A 52 -15.11 6.77 -5.64
N VAL A 53 -15.96 7.17 -4.70
CA VAL A 53 -17.42 7.04 -4.82
C VAL A 53 -17.93 7.87 -5.99
N VAL A 54 -17.47 9.12 -6.15
CA VAL A 54 -17.87 9.98 -7.28
C VAL A 54 -17.43 9.36 -8.61
N VAL A 55 -16.19 8.90 -8.72
CA VAL A 55 -15.70 8.24 -9.93
C VAL A 55 -16.51 6.98 -10.26
N THR A 56 -16.89 6.22 -9.24
CA THR A 56 -17.72 5.00 -9.40
C THR A 56 -19.15 5.35 -9.81
N ALA A 57 -19.75 6.40 -9.25
CA ALA A 57 -21.07 6.87 -9.67
C ALA A 57 -21.07 7.32 -11.14
N LEU A 58 -20.00 8.01 -11.57
CA LEU A 58 -19.82 8.40 -12.97
C LEU A 58 -19.66 7.18 -13.89
N GLU A 59 -18.86 6.19 -13.48
CA GLU A 59 -18.71 4.94 -14.23
C GLU A 59 -20.03 4.20 -14.39
N VAL A 60 -20.81 4.07 -13.31
CA VAL A 60 -22.15 3.48 -13.37
C VAL A 60 -23.06 4.29 -14.30
N GLY A 61 -23.01 5.61 -14.24
CA GLY A 61 -23.76 6.48 -15.16
C GLY A 61 -23.40 6.23 -16.62
N VAL A 62 -22.10 6.20 -16.95
CA VAL A 62 -21.60 5.95 -18.31
C VAL A 62 -21.95 4.54 -18.78
N SER A 63 -21.92 3.55 -17.88
CA SER A 63 -22.31 2.16 -18.16
C SER A 63 -23.76 2.01 -18.63
N TYR A 64 -24.67 2.92 -18.23
CA TYR A 64 -26.07 2.90 -18.65
C TYR A 64 -26.36 3.72 -19.92
N MET A 65 -25.37 4.40 -20.51
CA MET A 65 -25.56 5.22 -21.72
C MET A 65 -25.48 4.40 -23.02
N ASP A 66 -25.80 3.10 -22.95
CA ASP A 66 -25.79 2.19 -24.09
C ASP A 66 -26.72 2.71 -25.21
N GLY A 67 -26.14 3.00 -26.38
CA GLY A 67 -26.87 3.49 -27.55
C GLY A 67 -26.81 5.01 -27.78
N GLU A 68 -26.38 5.81 -26.80
CA GLU A 68 -26.17 7.26 -26.97
C GLU A 68 -24.76 7.59 -27.50
N ILE A 69 -23.80 6.71 -27.22
CA ILE A 69 -22.37 6.90 -27.49
C ILE A 69 -21.83 5.68 -28.26
N PRO A 70 -20.85 5.82 -29.17
CA PRO A 70 -20.23 4.68 -29.84
C PRO A 70 -19.69 3.64 -28.83
N ASN A 71 -19.98 2.36 -29.05
CA ASN A 71 -19.60 1.25 -28.15
C ASN A 71 -18.11 1.24 -27.79
N GLY A 72 -17.23 1.53 -28.76
CA GLY A 72 -15.79 1.58 -28.52
C GLY A 72 -15.37 2.71 -27.56
N LEU A 73 -16.10 3.82 -27.56
CA LEU A 73 -15.83 4.96 -26.68
C LEU A 73 -16.30 4.67 -25.24
N ILE A 74 -17.43 3.99 -25.07
CA ILE A 74 -17.90 3.51 -23.76
C ILE A 74 -16.83 2.60 -23.13
N VAL A 75 -16.36 1.59 -23.87
CA VAL A 75 -15.32 0.67 -23.39
C VAL A 75 -14.04 1.42 -23.01
N ALA A 76 -13.59 2.36 -23.83
CA ALA A 76 -12.40 3.16 -23.54
C ALA A 76 -12.55 4.02 -22.27
N LEU A 77 -13.70 4.68 -22.10
CA LEU A 77 -14.00 5.49 -20.91
C LEU A 77 -14.03 4.64 -19.63
N LEU A 78 -14.71 3.49 -19.68
CA LEU A 78 -14.78 2.56 -18.55
C LEU A 78 -13.39 2.03 -18.19
N LEU A 79 -12.55 1.69 -19.19
CA LEU A 79 -11.16 1.28 -18.96
C LEU A 79 -10.33 2.37 -18.30
N ILE A 80 -10.44 3.63 -18.77
CA ILE A 80 -9.71 4.76 -18.18
C ILE A 80 -10.15 4.96 -16.72
N MET A 81 -11.45 4.96 -16.45
CA MET A 81 -12.00 5.09 -15.09
C MET A 81 -11.54 3.94 -14.18
N ALA A 82 -11.50 2.71 -14.70
CA ALA A 82 -10.98 1.54 -13.99
C ALA A 82 -9.51 1.70 -13.61
N VAL A 83 -8.65 2.13 -14.54
CA VAL A 83 -7.23 2.38 -14.29
C VAL A 83 -7.03 3.49 -13.27
N VAL A 84 -7.79 4.59 -13.37
CA VAL A 84 -7.73 5.71 -12.40
C VAL A 84 -8.06 5.22 -10.99
N LYS A 85 -9.15 4.49 -10.82
CA LYS A 85 -9.53 3.91 -9.52
C LYS A 85 -8.47 2.95 -8.99
N PHE A 86 -7.95 2.08 -9.86
CA PHE A 86 -6.89 1.14 -9.49
C PHE A 86 -5.65 1.88 -8.95
N VAL A 87 -5.19 2.92 -9.63
CA VAL A 87 -4.02 3.71 -9.19
C VAL A 87 -4.31 4.46 -7.89
N LEU A 88 -5.52 5.01 -7.72
CA LEU A 88 -5.93 5.69 -6.50
C LEU A 88 -5.90 4.72 -5.30
N VAL A 89 -6.50 3.54 -5.47
CA VAL A 89 -6.56 2.49 -4.44
C VAL A 89 -5.17 1.95 -4.13
N ALA A 90 -4.39 1.62 -5.15
CA ALA A 90 -3.02 1.14 -4.99
C ALA A 90 -2.15 2.15 -4.23
N SER A 91 -2.23 3.43 -4.60
CA SER A 91 -1.39 4.47 -4.00
C SER A 91 -1.77 4.76 -2.54
N TRP A 92 -3.06 4.78 -2.22
CA TRP A 92 -3.55 5.26 -0.92
C TRP A 92 -4.04 4.16 0.03
N TYR A 93 -4.86 3.21 -0.44
CA TYR A 93 -5.43 2.16 0.41
C TYR A 93 -4.58 0.90 0.50
N MET A 94 -3.77 0.61 -0.52
CA MET A 94 -2.76 -0.45 -0.44
C MET A 94 -1.41 0.05 0.09
N HIS A 95 -1.34 1.32 0.50
CA HIS A 95 -0.18 1.92 1.17
C HIS A 95 1.14 1.90 0.36
N LEU A 96 1.10 1.59 -0.94
CA LEU A 96 2.29 1.55 -1.83
C LEU A 96 3.06 2.89 -1.89
N ARG A 97 2.40 3.99 -1.53
CA ARG A 97 3.02 5.32 -1.42
C ARG A 97 3.75 5.55 -0.10
N THR A 98 3.22 5.01 1.00
CA THR A 98 3.69 5.25 2.37
C THR A 98 4.64 4.18 2.88
N ASP A 99 4.56 2.97 2.33
CA ASP A 99 5.37 1.82 2.71
C ASP A 99 6.77 1.79 2.08
N GLN A 100 7.55 0.80 2.51
CA GLN A 100 8.88 0.54 1.98
C GLN A 100 8.86 0.26 0.46
N PRO A 101 9.91 0.67 -0.27
CA PRO A 101 9.97 0.50 -1.72
C PRO A 101 9.99 -0.98 -2.16
N ILE A 102 10.27 -1.91 -1.25
CA ILE A 102 10.24 -3.36 -1.52
C ILE A 102 8.82 -3.83 -1.86
N PHE A 103 7.81 -3.44 -1.06
CA PHE A 103 6.41 -3.80 -1.29
C PHE A 103 5.91 -3.21 -2.61
N ARG A 104 6.32 -1.98 -2.92
CA ARG A 104 6.02 -1.34 -4.20
C ARG A 104 6.59 -2.10 -5.39
N ARG A 105 7.85 -2.54 -5.32
CA ARG A 105 8.49 -3.29 -6.41
C ARG A 105 7.83 -4.63 -6.65
N VAL A 106 7.56 -5.41 -5.59
CA VAL A 106 6.91 -6.73 -5.72
C VAL A 106 5.53 -6.60 -6.37
N PHE A 107 4.73 -5.63 -5.94
CA PHE A 107 3.41 -5.38 -6.55
C PHE A 107 3.52 -4.94 -8.01
N THR A 108 4.42 -3.99 -8.33
CA THR A 108 4.60 -3.52 -9.72
C THR A 108 5.09 -4.63 -10.64
N ILE A 109 6.01 -5.50 -10.19
CA ILE A 109 6.45 -6.66 -10.96
C ILE A 109 5.28 -7.62 -11.21
N GLY A 110 4.46 -7.89 -10.19
CA GLY A 110 3.25 -8.70 -10.34
C GLY A 110 2.24 -8.10 -11.32
N ALA A 111 2.00 -6.79 -11.24
CA ALA A 111 1.10 -6.09 -12.16
C ALA A 111 1.58 -6.13 -13.62
N ILE A 112 2.87 -5.90 -13.86
CA ILE A 112 3.48 -6.02 -15.19
C ILE A 112 3.41 -7.47 -15.67
N GLY A 113 3.75 -8.43 -14.80
CA GLY A 113 3.65 -9.86 -15.09
C GLY A 113 2.24 -10.29 -15.48
N ALA A 114 1.21 -9.77 -14.81
CA ALA A 114 -0.19 -10.04 -15.14
C ALA A 114 -0.56 -9.53 -16.54
N ILE A 115 -0.15 -8.30 -16.91
CA ILE A 115 -0.39 -7.74 -18.25
C ILE A 115 0.32 -8.58 -19.32
N ILE A 116 1.58 -8.95 -19.09
CA ILE A 116 2.37 -9.76 -20.01
C ILE A 116 1.71 -11.14 -20.19
N LEU A 117 1.43 -11.83 -19.09
CA LEU A 117 0.84 -13.16 -19.12
C LEU A 117 -0.53 -13.16 -19.79
N TYR A 118 -1.38 -12.19 -19.47
CA TYR A 118 -2.69 -12.03 -20.10
C TYR A 118 -2.56 -11.84 -21.61
N THR A 119 -1.62 -10.99 -22.05
CA THR A 119 -1.37 -10.74 -23.48
C THR A 119 -0.86 -12.01 -24.19
N ILE A 120 0.06 -12.76 -23.57
CA ILE A 120 0.57 -14.04 -24.10
C ILE A 120 -0.56 -15.05 -24.26
N VAL A 121 -1.43 -15.17 -23.25
CA VAL A 121 -2.57 -16.09 -23.29
C VAL A 121 -3.52 -15.70 -24.42
N LEU A 122 -3.88 -14.43 -24.57
CA LEU A 122 -4.75 -13.98 -25.66
C LEU A 122 -4.13 -14.23 -27.05
N ALA A 123 -2.82 -14.02 -27.21
CA ALA A 123 -2.12 -14.32 -28.44
C ALA A 123 -2.12 -15.83 -28.76
N THR A 124 -1.92 -16.67 -27.74
CA THR A 124 -1.92 -18.13 -27.89
C THR A 124 -3.31 -18.68 -28.24
N LEU A 125 -4.38 -18.07 -27.70
CA LEU A 125 -5.76 -18.45 -27.97
C LEU A 125 -6.28 -17.93 -29.33
N HIS A 126 -5.44 -17.35 -30.19
CA HIS A 126 -5.82 -16.70 -31.45
C HIS A 126 -6.93 -15.65 -31.30
N ALA A 127 -7.08 -15.05 -30.12
CA ALA A 127 -8.05 -13.97 -29.91
C ALA A 127 -7.58 -12.62 -30.47
N ILE A 128 -6.31 -12.53 -30.89
CA ILE A 128 -5.62 -11.32 -31.35
C ILE A 128 -5.16 -11.44 -32.83
N VAL A 129 -5.20 -12.63 -33.44
CA VAL A 129 -4.76 -12.91 -34.84
C VAL A 129 -5.95 -13.18 -35.74
#